data_AF-A0A061QWE8-F1
#
_entry.id   AF-A0A061QWE8-F1
#
_cell.length_a   1.000
_cell.length_b   1.000
_cell.length_c   1.000
_cell.angle_alpha   90.00
_cell.angle_beta   90.00
_cell.angle_gamma   90.00
#
_symmetry.space_group_name_H-M   'P 1'
#
loop_
_entity.id
_entity.type
_entity.pdbx_description
1 polymer ?
#
loop_
_entity_poly.entity_id
_entity_poly.type
_entity_poly.pdbx_seq_one_letter_code
_entity_poly.pdbx_strand_id
1 'polypeptide(L)'
;TSTQTGGIGFLFSSEHSYLQGTTAMFGLGNRNSKTFRPKKNPPVGSKGAALKRHIDATLGSGNLQEAVRLPPGEDLNEWLAVNTVDFYNAINVLYATLEEFCTSDTCPSMTAGPKYEYLWADGVKVKRPIHVSANDYVNRLFEWVEDQFDNQAIFPQDFAAKFPPNFHEVVRNIFKRLFRVYGHIYHSHFKHVVNLKEEAHLNTCFKHFIFFVYHFDLIDKKELAPLEELIDKIMGHTSQ
;
A
#
# COMPACT_ATOMS: atom_id res chain seq x y z
N THR A 1 -7.63 -10.36 40.35
CA THR A 1 -8.80 -10.42 39.45
C THR A 1 -9.02 -9.05 38.86
N SER A 2 -9.02 -8.98 37.52
CA SER A 2 -9.59 -7.92 36.66
C SER A 2 -8.94 -6.52 36.67
N THR A 3 -8.72 -5.77 35.58
CA THR A 3 -8.51 -6.00 34.13
C THR A 3 -7.94 -4.68 33.63
N GLN A 4 -6.86 -4.68 32.83
CA GLN A 4 -6.33 -3.47 32.18
C GLN A 4 -7.20 -3.10 30.97
N THR A 5 -7.76 -1.89 30.96
CA THR A 5 -8.28 -1.23 29.77
C THR A 5 -7.18 -0.36 29.16
N GLY A 6 -6.43 -0.90 28.20
CA GLY A 6 -5.45 -0.16 27.40
C GLY A 6 -6.14 0.55 26.23
N GLY A 7 -6.46 1.83 26.41
CA GLY A 7 -7.10 2.67 25.41
C GLY A 7 -6.14 3.19 24.34
N ILE A 8 -6.63 3.23 23.10
CA ILE A 8 -6.00 3.74 21.87
C ILE A 8 -5.93 5.29 21.94
N GLY A 9 -5.14 5.81 22.89
CA GLY A 9 -5.19 7.21 23.32
C GLY A 9 -3.97 8.09 23.00
N PHE A 10 -2.94 7.58 22.32
CA PHE A 10 -1.72 8.36 22.08
C PHE A 10 -1.18 8.12 20.66
N LEU A 11 -1.67 8.89 19.68
CA LEU A 11 -1.09 8.88 18.32
C LEU A 11 -0.81 10.26 17.72
N PHE A 12 -0.89 11.36 18.48
CA PHE A 12 -0.51 12.67 17.96
C PHE A 12 0.35 13.46 18.95
N SER A 13 1.67 13.29 18.82
CA SER A 13 2.66 14.32 19.14
C SER A 13 3.98 13.99 18.44
N SER A 14 4.17 14.53 17.24
CA SER A 14 5.43 15.14 16.78
C SER A 14 5.37 15.43 15.27
N GLU A 15 4.96 16.65 14.90
CA GLU A 15 5.07 17.18 13.53
C GLU A 15 6.50 17.69 13.20
N HIS A 16 7.55 17.11 13.78
CA HIS A 16 8.91 17.69 13.74
C HIS A 16 10.05 16.71 13.40
N SER A 17 9.79 15.73 12.55
CA SER A 17 10.84 14.87 11.93
C SER A 17 10.86 14.93 10.40
N TYR A 18 10.19 15.93 9.82
CA TYR A 18 9.81 16.02 8.40
C TYR A 18 10.93 16.33 7.38
N LEU A 19 12.22 16.36 7.77
CA LEU A 19 13.28 16.91 6.91
C LEU A 19 14.34 15.93 6.40
N GLN A 20 14.18 14.61 6.61
CA GLN A 20 15.16 13.63 6.11
C GLN A 20 14.57 12.42 5.35
N GLY A 21 13.26 12.27 5.20
CA GLY A 21 12.68 10.99 4.78
C GLY A 21 12.55 10.73 3.28
N THR A 22 12.10 11.70 2.48
CA THR A 22 11.61 11.37 1.12
C THR A 22 12.71 11.32 0.07
N THR A 23 13.77 12.13 0.18
CA THR A 23 14.99 12.00 -0.64
C THR A 23 15.89 10.85 -0.16
N ALA A 24 15.71 10.37 1.09
CA ALA A 24 16.53 9.30 1.69
C ALA A 24 16.00 7.88 1.44
N MET A 25 14.85 7.72 0.76
CA MET A 25 14.37 6.39 0.34
C MET A 25 15.33 5.67 -0.64
N PHE A 26 16.36 6.35 -1.15
CA PHE A 26 17.37 5.80 -2.06
C PHE A 26 18.83 5.89 -1.57
N GLY A 27 19.08 6.08 -0.26
CA GLY A 27 20.45 6.40 0.18
C GLY A 27 20.85 6.03 1.61
N LEU A 28 20.70 4.78 2.05
CA LEU A 28 21.47 4.18 3.16
C LEU A 28 21.61 2.68 2.82
N GLY A 29 22.80 2.14 2.57
CA GLY A 29 23.76 1.79 3.60
C GLY A 29 23.88 0.26 3.69
N ASN A 30 24.94 -0.27 3.08
CA ASN A 30 25.34 -1.67 2.96
C ASN A 30 25.02 -2.53 4.20
N ARG A 31 24.00 -3.40 4.12
CA ARG A 31 23.88 -4.59 4.98
C ARG A 31 23.55 -5.80 4.12
N ASN A 32 24.38 -6.80 4.30
CA ASN A 32 24.54 -8.00 3.51
C ASN A 32 23.30 -8.90 3.62
N SER A 33 22.36 -8.82 2.67
CA SER A 33 21.42 -9.90 2.39
C SER A 33 21.35 -10.11 0.88
N LYS A 34 21.53 -11.35 0.44
CA LYS A 34 21.55 -11.75 -0.97
C LYS A 34 20.14 -11.77 -1.60
N THR A 35 19.17 -11.02 -1.07
CA THR A 35 17.75 -11.11 -1.42
C THR A 35 17.10 -9.80 -1.86
N PHE A 36 17.72 -8.63 -1.65
CA PHE A 36 17.19 -7.37 -2.18
C PHE A 36 17.82 -7.04 -3.54
N ARG A 37 17.08 -7.31 -4.62
CA ARG A 37 17.32 -6.67 -5.92
C ARG A 37 16.14 -5.75 -6.19
N PRO A 38 16.25 -4.43 -6.01
CA PRO A 38 15.23 -3.54 -6.51
C PRO A 38 15.24 -3.71 -8.03
N LYS A 39 14.26 -4.43 -8.57
CA LYS A 39 13.88 -4.25 -9.98
C LYS A 39 13.46 -2.79 -10.04
N LYS A 40 14.31 -1.93 -10.62
CA LYS A 40 13.86 -0.61 -11.07
C LYS A 40 12.80 -0.90 -12.12
N ASN A 41 11.54 -0.95 -11.70
CA ASN A 41 10.45 -0.95 -12.65
C ASN A 41 10.66 0.32 -13.48
N PRO A 42 10.81 0.20 -14.81
CA PRO A 42 10.95 1.38 -15.66
C PRO A 42 9.77 2.32 -15.37
N PRO A 43 9.95 3.64 -15.56
CA PRO A 43 8.82 4.56 -15.52
C PRO A 43 7.69 3.98 -16.37
N VAL A 44 6.54 3.73 -15.73
CA VAL A 44 5.39 3.18 -16.43
C VAL A 44 4.85 4.25 -17.36
N GLY A 45 4.58 3.86 -18.61
CA GLY A 45 4.04 4.76 -19.61
C GLY A 45 5.02 5.84 -20.09
N SER A 46 4.50 6.67 -20.99
CA SER A 46 5.25 7.68 -21.74
C SER A 46 5.79 8.82 -20.86
N LYS A 47 5.20 9.05 -19.68
CA LYS A 47 5.56 10.19 -18.81
C LYS A 47 5.87 9.78 -17.37
N GLY A 48 6.01 8.49 -17.09
CA GLY A 48 6.15 7.97 -15.72
C GLY A 48 7.24 8.65 -14.89
N ALA A 49 8.40 8.98 -15.48
CA ALA A 49 9.50 9.64 -14.77
C ALA A 49 9.22 11.11 -14.42
N ALA A 50 8.41 11.81 -15.20
CA ALA A 50 8.00 13.18 -14.88
C ALA A 50 6.94 13.19 -13.77
N LEU A 51 5.95 12.29 -13.87
CA LEU A 51 4.92 12.11 -12.85
C LEU A 51 5.51 11.67 -11.51
N LYS A 52 6.49 10.75 -11.53
CA LYS A 52 7.20 10.33 -10.32
C LYS A 52 7.86 11.51 -9.59
N ARG A 53 8.56 12.38 -10.33
CA ARG A 53 9.16 13.59 -9.76
C ARG A 53 8.13 14.55 -9.17
N HIS A 54 6.94 14.65 -9.77
CA HIS A 54 5.86 15.47 -9.23
C HIS A 54 5.33 14.91 -7.90
N ILE A 55 5.13 13.60 -7.81
CA ILE A 55 4.74 12.91 -6.56
C ILE A 55 5.77 13.20 -5.46
N ASP A 56 7.06 12.99 -5.74
CA ASP A 56 8.14 13.19 -4.76
C ASP A 56 8.20 14.64 -4.25
N ALA A 57 7.91 15.63 -5.10
CA ALA A 57 7.89 17.05 -4.73
C ALA A 57 6.68 17.41 -3.87
N THR A 58 5.49 16.95 -4.23
CA THR A 58 4.23 17.35 -3.56
C THR A 58 4.04 16.60 -2.24
N LEU A 59 4.54 15.37 -2.10
CA LEU A 59 4.51 14.63 -0.83
C LEU A 59 5.33 15.30 0.28
N GLY A 60 6.35 16.09 -0.06
CA GLY A 60 7.16 16.88 0.88
C GLY A 60 6.54 18.23 1.27
N SER A 61 5.33 18.55 0.79
CA SER A 61 4.66 19.84 1.07
C SER A 61 3.67 19.81 2.23
N GLY A 62 3.43 18.63 2.83
CA GLY A 62 2.50 18.44 3.95
C GLY A 62 1.01 18.30 3.58
N ASN A 63 0.59 18.68 2.36
CA ASN A 63 -0.80 18.56 1.93
C ASN A 63 -1.04 17.33 1.02
N LEU A 64 -1.22 16.18 1.66
CA LEU A 64 -1.44 14.90 0.97
C LEU A 64 -2.72 14.87 0.12
N GLN A 65 -3.73 15.70 0.40
CA GLN A 65 -4.97 15.74 -0.40
C GLN A 65 -4.77 16.42 -1.75
N GLU A 66 -3.91 17.44 -1.82
CA GLU A 66 -3.53 18.06 -3.10
C GLU A 66 -2.58 17.14 -3.87
N ALA A 67 -1.69 16.41 -3.17
CA ALA A 67 -0.71 15.52 -3.78
C ALA A 67 -1.31 14.37 -4.61
N VAL A 68 -2.56 13.95 -4.31
CA VAL A 68 -3.21 12.85 -5.04
C VAL A 68 -3.92 13.30 -6.33
N ARG A 69 -4.11 14.61 -6.54
CA ARG A 69 -4.86 15.11 -7.69
C ARG A 69 -4.12 14.84 -9.00
N LEU A 70 -4.88 14.48 -10.02
CA LEU A 70 -4.36 14.38 -11.38
C LEU A 70 -3.81 15.76 -11.83
N PRO A 71 -2.53 15.86 -12.21
CA PRO A 71 -1.99 17.13 -12.70
C PRO A 71 -2.70 17.61 -13.98
N PRO A 72 -2.90 18.93 -14.15
CA PRO A 72 -3.59 19.45 -15.33
C PRO A 72 -2.92 19.04 -16.64
N GLY A 73 -3.70 18.45 -17.55
CA GLY A 73 -3.22 18.03 -18.88
C GLY A 73 -2.52 16.66 -18.91
N GLU A 74 -2.48 15.94 -17.79
CA GLU A 74 -1.94 14.58 -17.74
C GLU A 74 -3.03 13.51 -17.96
N ASP A 75 -2.59 12.34 -18.44
CA ASP A 75 -3.47 11.20 -18.67
C ASP A 75 -3.80 10.49 -17.35
N LEU A 76 -5.07 10.12 -17.19
CA LEU A 76 -5.55 9.46 -15.98
C LEU A 76 -4.90 8.09 -15.78
N ASN A 77 -4.75 7.29 -16.84
CA ASN A 77 -4.20 5.94 -16.71
C ASN A 77 -2.70 5.98 -16.41
N GLU A 78 -1.95 6.89 -17.02
CA GLU A 78 -0.55 7.17 -16.64
C GLU A 78 -0.45 7.52 -15.15
N TRP A 79 -1.29 8.43 -14.66
CA TRP A 79 -1.29 8.85 -13.26
C TRP A 79 -1.62 7.71 -12.30
N LEU A 80 -2.66 6.92 -12.62
CA LEU A 80 -3.01 5.74 -11.85
C LEU A 80 -1.88 4.72 -11.85
N ALA A 81 -1.23 4.48 -12.99
CA ALA A 81 -0.20 3.47 -13.12
C ALA A 81 1.05 3.80 -12.28
N VAL A 82 1.55 5.04 -12.37
CA VAL A 82 2.71 5.50 -11.60
C VAL A 82 2.44 5.41 -10.10
N ASN A 83 1.28 5.91 -9.65
CA ASN A 83 0.91 5.84 -8.25
C ASN A 83 0.67 4.40 -7.76
N THR A 84 0.12 3.52 -8.60
CA THR A 84 -0.07 2.09 -8.24
C THR A 84 1.27 1.43 -7.92
N VAL A 85 2.30 1.66 -8.74
CA VAL A 85 3.66 1.16 -8.49
C VAL A 85 4.24 1.75 -7.21
N ASP A 86 4.02 3.04 -6.98
CA ASP A 86 4.51 3.72 -5.77
C ASP A 86 3.88 3.18 -4.49
N PHE A 87 2.56 2.96 -4.47
CA PHE A 87 1.89 2.35 -3.31
C PHE A 87 2.31 0.90 -3.08
N TYR A 88 2.47 0.12 -4.15
CA TYR A 88 3.00 -1.24 -4.05
C TYR A 88 4.41 -1.23 -3.44
N ASN A 89 5.31 -0.37 -3.91
CA ASN A 89 6.68 -0.28 -3.39
C ASN A 89 6.68 0.13 -1.91
N ALA A 90 5.85 1.10 -1.54
CA ALA A 90 5.75 1.57 -0.16
C ALA A 90 5.30 0.46 0.79
N ILE A 91 4.24 -0.28 0.44
CA ILE A 91 3.74 -1.37 1.30
C ILE A 91 4.64 -2.60 1.28
N ASN A 92 5.32 -2.90 0.16
CA ASN A 92 6.30 -3.96 0.08
C ASN A 92 7.46 -3.71 1.06
N VAL A 93 8.03 -2.50 1.06
CA VAL A 93 9.08 -2.11 2.00
C VAL A 93 8.59 -2.16 3.44
N LEU A 94 7.39 -1.63 3.73
CA LEU A 94 6.79 -1.71 5.08
C LEU A 94 6.58 -3.15 5.54
N TYR A 95 6.14 -4.04 4.66
CA TYR A 95 5.92 -5.45 5.03
C TYR A 95 7.24 -6.21 5.21
N ALA A 96 8.28 -5.87 4.46
CA ALA A 96 9.60 -6.48 4.58
C ALA A 96 10.23 -6.28 5.97
N THR A 97 9.91 -5.20 6.69
CA THR A 97 10.37 -5.00 8.08
C THR A 97 9.63 -5.90 9.08
N LEU A 98 8.51 -6.50 8.68
CA LEU A 98 7.65 -7.34 9.50
C LEU A 98 7.71 -8.83 9.16
N GLU A 99 8.41 -9.20 8.08
CA GLU A 99 8.44 -10.56 7.53
C GLU A 99 8.85 -11.61 8.57
N GLU A 100 9.79 -11.28 9.46
CA GLU A 100 10.24 -12.20 10.51
C GLU A 100 9.19 -12.45 11.62
N PHE A 101 8.22 -11.54 11.80
CA PHE A 101 7.16 -11.67 12.79
C PHE A 101 5.89 -12.31 12.23
N CYS A 102 5.72 -12.31 10.90
CA CYS A 102 4.58 -12.88 10.21
C CYS A 102 4.92 -14.28 9.69
N THR A 103 4.56 -15.32 10.45
CA THR A 103 4.82 -16.72 10.09
C THR A 103 3.53 -17.51 10.04
N SER A 104 3.58 -18.73 9.50
CA SER A 104 2.43 -19.65 9.52
C SER A 104 1.98 -20.01 10.94
N ASP A 105 2.85 -19.89 11.95
CA ASP A 105 2.51 -20.17 13.34
C ASP A 105 1.85 -18.96 14.02
N THR A 106 2.37 -17.74 13.77
CA THR A 106 1.81 -16.52 14.37
C THR A 106 0.54 -16.06 13.67
N CYS A 107 0.48 -16.26 12.36
CA CYS A 107 -0.61 -15.83 11.48
C CYS A 107 -1.05 -16.97 10.53
N PRO A 108 -1.70 -18.04 11.07
CA PRO A 108 -2.09 -19.22 10.29
C PRO A 108 -3.16 -18.94 9.23
N SER A 109 -3.78 -17.77 9.26
CA SER A 109 -4.76 -17.32 8.26
C SER A 109 -4.61 -15.82 8.01
N MET A 110 -4.79 -15.41 6.75
CA MET A 110 -4.76 -13.99 6.37
C MET A 110 -6.03 -13.29 6.88
N THR A 111 -5.90 -12.43 7.88
CA THR A 111 -7.02 -11.76 8.55
C THR A 111 -6.77 -10.27 8.76
N ALA A 112 -7.84 -9.49 8.86
CA ALA A 112 -7.83 -8.12 9.36
C ALA A 112 -8.77 -8.03 10.57
N GLY A 113 -8.24 -8.37 11.74
CA GLY A 113 -9.03 -8.51 12.96
C GLY A 113 -9.89 -9.78 12.96
N PRO A 114 -10.69 -10.00 14.02
CA PRO A 114 -11.41 -11.26 14.22
C PRO A 114 -12.60 -11.47 13.27
N LYS A 115 -13.04 -10.43 12.55
CA LYS A 115 -14.26 -10.47 11.72
C LYS A 115 -14.00 -10.72 10.24
N TYR A 116 -12.77 -10.51 9.76
CA TYR A 116 -12.46 -10.51 8.34
C TYR A 116 -11.31 -11.46 8.04
N GLU A 117 -11.61 -12.50 7.26
CA GLU A 117 -10.63 -13.45 6.72
C GLU A 117 -10.55 -13.31 5.19
N TYR A 118 -9.35 -13.37 4.64
CA TYR A 118 -9.08 -13.27 3.21
C TYR A 118 -8.54 -14.57 2.65
N LEU A 119 -9.27 -15.15 1.72
CA LEU A 119 -8.85 -16.35 0.98
C LEU A 119 -8.09 -15.96 -0.29
N TRP A 120 -7.14 -16.79 -0.70
CA TRP A 120 -6.35 -16.54 -1.89
C TRP A 120 -6.98 -17.17 -3.13
N ALA A 121 -7.12 -16.37 -4.20
CA ALA A 121 -7.36 -16.83 -5.56
C ALA A 121 -6.82 -15.78 -6.54
N ASP A 122 -6.18 -16.21 -7.61
CA ASP A 122 -5.68 -15.33 -8.69
C ASP A 122 -6.52 -15.46 -9.98
N GLY A 123 -7.47 -16.40 -10.03
CA GLY A 123 -8.33 -16.65 -11.19
C GLY A 123 -7.62 -17.36 -12.35
N VAL A 124 -6.31 -17.58 -12.27
CA VAL A 124 -5.47 -18.18 -13.31
C VAL A 124 -4.90 -19.51 -12.83
N LYS A 125 -3.95 -19.47 -11.88
CA LYS A 125 -3.32 -20.66 -11.29
C LYS A 125 -4.21 -21.25 -10.18
N VAL A 126 -4.82 -20.38 -9.37
CA VAL A 126 -5.72 -20.73 -8.27
C VAL A 126 -7.10 -20.16 -8.57
N LYS A 127 -7.96 -21.01 -9.16
CA LYS A 127 -9.32 -20.63 -9.58
C LYS A 127 -10.34 -20.62 -8.45
N ARG A 128 -10.12 -21.43 -7.40
CA ARG A 128 -11.00 -21.52 -6.23
C ARG A 128 -10.31 -20.91 -5.02
N PRO A 129 -10.98 -20.09 -4.22
CA PRO A 129 -10.40 -19.53 -3.00
C PRO A 129 -9.88 -20.63 -2.06
N ILE A 130 -8.65 -20.47 -1.58
CA ILE A 130 -8.00 -21.38 -0.63
C ILE A 130 -7.58 -20.64 0.64
N HIS A 131 -7.58 -21.37 1.77
CA HIS A 131 -6.98 -20.90 3.01
C HIS A 131 -5.47 -21.00 2.91
N VAL A 132 -4.79 -19.93 3.33
CA VAL A 132 -3.34 -19.82 3.41
C VAL A 132 -2.98 -18.96 4.62
N SER A 133 -1.77 -19.14 5.17
CA SER A 133 -1.25 -18.25 6.21
C SER A 133 -1.08 -16.83 5.68
N ALA A 134 -1.03 -15.85 6.58
CA ALA A 134 -0.93 -14.45 6.18
C ALA A 134 0.35 -14.16 5.38
N ASN A 135 1.49 -14.74 5.78
CA ASN A 135 2.74 -14.58 5.06
C ASN A 135 2.70 -15.20 3.64
N ASP A 136 2.11 -16.39 3.49
CA ASP A 136 1.93 -17.02 2.17
C ASP A 136 0.97 -16.20 1.30
N TYR A 137 -0.10 -15.65 1.89
CA TYR A 137 -1.02 -14.75 1.19
C TYR A 137 -0.30 -13.51 0.65
N VAL A 138 0.47 -12.81 1.50
CA VAL A 138 1.16 -11.57 1.13
C VAL A 138 2.21 -11.83 0.06
N ASN A 139 2.97 -12.93 0.16
CA ASN A 139 3.96 -13.30 -0.86
C ASN A 139 3.30 -13.56 -2.22
N ARG A 140 2.23 -14.37 -2.26
CA ARG A 140 1.46 -14.62 -3.48
C ARG A 140 0.85 -13.35 -4.06
N LEU A 141 0.42 -12.43 -3.19
CA LEU A 141 -0.11 -11.13 -3.59
C LEU A 141 0.96 -10.29 -4.27
N PHE A 142 2.14 -10.16 -3.68
CA PHE A 142 3.23 -9.37 -4.26
C PHE A 142 3.71 -9.96 -5.58
N GLU A 143 3.90 -11.27 -5.67
CA GLU A 143 4.20 -11.96 -6.93
C GLU A 143 3.12 -11.68 -7.99
N TRP A 144 1.84 -11.76 -7.61
CA TRP A 144 0.74 -11.50 -8.53
C TRP A 144 0.70 -10.05 -9.02
N VAL A 145 1.00 -9.07 -8.17
CA VAL A 145 1.07 -7.65 -8.54
C VAL A 145 2.25 -7.40 -9.49
N GLU A 146 3.41 -7.98 -9.20
CA GLU A 146 4.59 -7.92 -10.09
C GLU A 146 4.27 -8.51 -11.48
N ASP A 147 3.58 -9.66 -11.53
CA ASP A 147 3.11 -10.25 -12.78
C ASP A 147 2.19 -9.29 -13.57
N GLN A 148 1.42 -8.41 -12.90
CA GLN A 148 0.62 -7.38 -13.58
C GLN A 148 1.52 -6.29 -14.17
N PHE A 149 2.50 -5.80 -13.40
CA PHE A 149 3.41 -4.73 -13.83
C PHE A 149 4.35 -5.17 -14.95
N ASP A 150 4.80 -6.42 -14.95
CA ASP A 150 5.65 -6.99 -15.98
C ASP A 150 4.87 -7.28 -17.29
N ASN A 151 3.53 -7.27 -17.24
CA ASN A 151 2.68 -7.49 -18.41
C ASN A 151 2.45 -6.20 -19.21
N GLN A 152 3.16 -6.06 -20.34
CA GLN A 152 3.07 -4.90 -21.24
C GLN A 152 1.68 -4.65 -21.85
N ALA A 153 0.79 -5.65 -21.86
CA ALA A 153 -0.60 -5.44 -22.30
C ALA A 153 -1.47 -4.74 -21.25
N ILE A 154 -1.02 -4.73 -19.98
CA ILE A 154 -1.67 -4.05 -18.86
C ILE A 154 -0.94 -2.76 -18.51
N PHE A 155 0.38 -2.85 -18.31
CA PHE A 155 1.28 -1.75 -17.99
C PHE A 155 2.25 -1.51 -19.16
N PRO A 156 1.84 -0.74 -20.20
CA PRO A 156 2.68 -0.48 -21.36
C PRO A 156 3.96 0.29 -20.99
N GLN A 157 5.07 -0.12 -21.58
CA GLN A 157 6.38 0.56 -21.47
C GLN A 157 6.76 1.35 -22.73
N ASP A 158 6.08 1.08 -23.85
CA ASP A 158 6.25 1.82 -25.10
C ASP A 158 5.38 3.08 -25.09
N PHE A 159 5.98 4.21 -25.44
CA PHE A 159 5.33 5.52 -25.56
C PHE A 159 4.16 5.53 -26.54
N ALA A 160 4.14 4.63 -27.53
CA ALA A 160 3.05 4.53 -28.51
C ALA A 160 1.92 3.58 -28.07
N ALA A 161 2.15 2.76 -27.05
CA ALA A 161 1.18 1.77 -26.58
C ALA A 161 0.13 2.41 -25.67
N LYS A 162 -1.12 1.96 -25.81
CA LYS A 162 -2.25 2.44 -25.01
C LYS A 162 -2.53 1.48 -23.86
N PHE A 163 -2.93 2.02 -22.71
CA PHE A 163 -3.51 1.24 -21.63
C PHE A 163 -4.76 0.48 -22.11
N PRO A 164 -5.03 -0.72 -21.56
CA PRO A 164 -6.20 -1.49 -21.95
C PRO A 164 -7.50 -0.79 -21.51
N PRO A 165 -8.64 -1.03 -22.19
CA PRO A 165 -9.92 -0.39 -21.83
C PRO A 165 -10.39 -0.66 -20.40
N ASN A 166 -10.00 -1.79 -19.81
CA ASN A 166 -10.32 -2.19 -18.45
C ASN A 166 -9.23 -1.84 -17.43
N PHE A 167 -8.27 -0.97 -17.76
CA PHE A 167 -7.13 -0.64 -16.89
C PHE A 167 -7.56 -0.16 -15.50
N HIS A 168 -8.59 0.68 -15.44
CA HIS A 168 -9.15 1.15 -14.17
C HIS A 168 -9.59 -0.01 -13.27
N GLU A 169 -10.28 -1.03 -13.81
CA GLU A 169 -10.70 -2.20 -13.04
C GLU A 169 -9.51 -3.03 -12.54
N VAL A 170 -8.44 -3.13 -13.34
CA VAL A 170 -7.19 -3.78 -12.92
C VAL A 170 -6.58 -3.04 -11.74
N VAL A 171 -6.48 -1.70 -11.82
CA VAL A 171 -5.98 -0.85 -10.73
C VAL A 171 -6.84 -1.01 -9.48
N ARG A 172 -8.18 -0.97 -9.59
CA ARG A 172 -9.09 -1.24 -8.47
C ARG A 172 -8.80 -2.58 -7.81
N ASN A 173 -8.59 -3.64 -8.59
CA ASN A 173 -8.28 -4.97 -8.05
C ASN A 173 -6.94 -5.01 -7.31
N ILE A 174 -5.90 -4.33 -7.82
CA ILE A 174 -4.61 -4.18 -7.14
C ILE A 174 -4.79 -3.46 -5.81
N PHE A 175 -5.44 -2.29 -5.79
CA PHE A 175 -5.65 -1.50 -4.57
C PHE A 175 -6.46 -2.27 -3.52
N LYS A 176 -7.53 -2.96 -3.91
CA LYS A 176 -8.32 -3.82 -3.01
C LYS A 176 -7.45 -4.88 -2.31
N ARG A 177 -6.51 -5.48 -3.05
CA ARG A 177 -5.60 -6.49 -2.51
C ARG A 177 -4.54 -5.85 -1.59
N LEU A 178 -3.91 -4.75 -2.00
CA LEU A 178 -2.94 -4.03 -1.17
C LEU A 178 -3.56 -3.54 0.16
N PHE A 179 -4.83 -3.11 0.14
CA PHE A 179 -5.56 -2.74 1.36
C PHE A 179 -5.63 -3.86 2.40
N ARG A 180 -5.73 -5.13 1.97
CA ARG A 180 -5.76 -6.29 2.88
C ARG A 180 -4.46 -6.43 3.66
N VAL A 181 -3.33 -6.08 3.04
CA VAL A 181 -2.02 -6.08 3.69
C VAL A 181 -1.95 -4.97 4.75
N TYR A 182 -2.45 -3.77 4.46
CA TYR A 182 -2.60 -2.73 5.49
C TYR A 182 -3.50 -3.19 6.64
N GLY A 183 -4.67 -3.76 6.34
CA GLY A 183 -5.59 -4.33 7.34
C GLY A 183 -4.89 -5.34 8.24
N HIS A 184 -4.13 -6.26 7.65
CA HIS A 184 -3.38 -7.25 8.39
C HIS A 184 -2.28 -6.63 9.28
N ILE A 185 -1.49 -5.68 8.75
CA ILE A 185 -0.43 -5.00 9.53
C ILE A 185 -1.02 -4.27 10.74
N TYR A 186 -2.09 -3.48 10.57
CA TYR A 186 -2.70 -2.73 11.67
C TYR A 186 -3.32 -3.63 12.74
N HIS A 187 -3.92 -4.76 12.37
CA HIS A 187 -4.58 -5.64 13.34
C HIS A 187 -3.61 -6.62 14.02
N SER A 188 -2.64 -7.17 13.28
CA SER A 188 -1.79 -8.26 13.77
C SER A 188 -0.38 -7.82 14.16
N HIS A 189 0.16 -6.78 13.53
CA HIS A 189 1.58 -6.42 13.64
C HIS A 189 1.85 -4.99 14.15
N PHE A 190 0.82 -4.21 14.48
CA PHE A 190 1.01 -2.82 14.90
C PHE A 190 1.92 -2.66 16.13
N LYS A 191 1.91 -3.62 17.06
CA LYS A 191 2.86 -3.62 18.19
C LYS A 191 4.31 -3.74 17.73
N HIS A 192 4.59 -4.56 16.72
CA HIS A 192 5.93 -4.69 16.14
C HIS A 192 6.33 -3.40 15.41
N VAL A 193 5.41 -2.80 14.66
CA VAL A 193 5.62 -1.48 14.01
C VAL A 193 6.02 -0.41 15.02
N VAL A 194 5.33 -0.33 16.17
CA VAL A 194 5.67 0.62 17.25
C VAL A 194 7.04 0.30 17.87
N ASN A 195 7.36 -0.98 18.07
CA ASN A 195 8.68 -1.38 18.60
C ASN A 195 9.83 -1.03 17.65
N LEU A 196 9.58 -1.09 16.34
CA LEU A 196 10.52 -0.69 15.29
C LEU A 196 10.56 0.83 15.08
N LYS A 197 9.64 1.60 15.71
CA LYS A 197 9.48 3.05 15.54
C LYS A 197 9.08 3.46 14.12
N GLU A 198 8.26 2.63 13.47
CA GLU A 198 7.81 2.81 12.08
C GLU A 198 6.35 3.28 11.97
N GLU A 199 5.66 3.52 13.09
CA GLU A 199 4.24 3.86 13.11
C GLU A 199 3.93 5.16 12.35
N ALA A 200 4.82 6.15 12.41
CA ALA A 200 4.66 7.39 11.65
C ALA A 200 4.72 7.15 10.13
N HIS A 201 5.60 6.24 9.69
CA HIS A 201 5.74 5.86 8.28
C HIS A 201 4.51 5.08 7.82
N LEU A 202 4.10 4.06 8.56
CA LEU A 202 2.88 3.28 8.27
C LEU A 202 1.65 4.20 8.14
N ASN A 203 1.44 5.08 9.12
CA ASN A 203 0.29 5.99 9.14
C ASN A 203 0.31 6.98 7.97
N THR A 204 1.48 7.52 7.61
CA THR A 204 1.62 8.46 6.49
C THR A 204 1.37 7.78 5.15
N CYS A 205 1.97 6.60 4.92
CA CYS A 205 1.74 5.81 3.72
C CYS A 205 0.27 5.42 3.60
N PHE A 206 -0.35 4.96 4.69
CA PHE A 206 -1.77 4.59 4.69
C PHE A 206 -2.69 5.80 4.46
N LYS A 207 -2.40 6.96 5.06
CA LYS A 207 -3.15 8.20 4.82
C LYS A 207 -3.09 8.61 3.35
N HIS A 208 -1.91 8.58 2.75
CA HIS A 208 -1.75 8.86 1.31
C HIS A 208 -2.53 7.85 0.45
N PHE A 209 -2.45 6.56 0.79
CA PHE A 209 -3.20 5.49 0.11
C PHE A 209 -4.71 5.73 0.17
N ILE A 210 -5.26 6.06 1.34
CA ILE A 210 -6.69 6.32 1.52
C ILE A 210 -7.14 7.56 0.76
N PHE A 211 -6.40 8.67 0.78
CA PHE A 211 -6.75 9.84 -0.03
C PHE A 211 -6.78 9.52 -1.52
N PHE A 212 -5.82 8.73 -2.01
CA PHE A 212 -5.81 8.31 -3.41
C PHE A 212 -6.99 7.39 -3.76
N VAL A 213 -7.29 6.41 -2.89
CA VAL A 213 -8.44 5.51 -3.02
C VAL A 213 -9.75 6.26 -3.08
N TYR A 214 -9.95 7.25 -2.20
CA TYR A 214 -11.17 8.06 -2.18
C TYR A 214 -11.25 9.01 -3.38
N HIS A 215 -10.13 9.59 -3.82
CA HIS A 215 -10.12 10.53 -4.94
C HIS A 215 -10.50 9.88 -6.28
N PHE A 216 -10.07 8.63 -6.49
CA PHE A 216 -10.30 7.88 -7.73
C PHE A 216 -11.30 6.70 -7.61
N ASP A 217 -12.03 6.59 -6.50
CA ASP A 217 -13.02 5.52 -6.24
C ASP A 217 -12.47 4.10 -6.46
N LEU A 218 -11.29 3.84 -5.89
CA LEU A 218 -10.55 2.60 -6.19
C LEU A 218 -11.04 1.37 -5.40
N ILE A 219 -11.70 1.58 -4.27
CA ILE A 219 -12.16 0.52 -3.36
C ILE A 219 -13.58 0.85 -2.88
N ASP A 220 -14.50 -0.12 -3.01
CA ASP A 220 -15.86 0.01 -2.47
C ASP A 220 -15.81 0.22 -0.94
N LYS A 221 -16.63 1.13 -0.40
CA LYS A 221 -16.69 1.41 1.06
C LYS A 221 -16.86 0.15 1.93
N LYS A 222 -17.66 -0.82 1.48
CA LYS A 222 -17.87 -2.10 2.19
C LYS A 222 -16.58 -2.90 2.40
N GLU A 223 -15.61 -2.77 1.49
CA GLU A 223 -14.32 -3.47 1.58
C GLU A 223 -13.35 -2.75 2.51
N LEU A 224 -13.58 -1.46 2.80
CA LEU A 224 -12.80 -0.65 3.74
C LEU A 224 -13.19 -0.87 5.21
N ALA A 225 -14.30 -1.57 5.47
CA ALA A 225 -14.84 -1.85 6.79
C ALA A 225 -13.83 -2.32 7.87
N PRO A 226 -12.82 -3.16 7.55
CA PRO A 226 -11.84 -3.60 8.55
C PRO A 226 -11.01 -2.49 9.20
N LEU A 227 -10.89 -1.32 8.56
CA LEU A 227 -10.16 -0.15 9.04
C LEU A 227 -11.03 1.12 9.06
N GLU A 228 -12.36 0.99 9.04
CA GLU A 228 -13.31 2.11 8.92
C GLU A 228 -13.06 3.19 9.98
N GLU A 229 -12.94 2.82 11.26
CA GLU A 229 -12.68 3.78 12.34
C GLU A 229 -11.39 4.59 12.17
N LEU A 230 -10.34 3.97 11.59
CA LEU A 230 -9.08 4.65 11.31
C LEU A 230 -9.22 5.56 10.10
N ILE A 231 -9.93 5.10 9.07
CA ILE A 231 -10.20 5.85 7.85
C ILE A 231 -11.04 7.09 8.16
N ASP A 232 -12.08 6.98 8.97
CA ASP A 232 -12.92 8.11 9.37
C ASP A 232 -12.11 9.20 10.08
N LYS A 233 -11.20 8.80 10.98
CA LYS A 233 -10.25 9.72 11.62
C LYS A 233 -9.32 10.40 10.60
N ILE A 234 -8.83 9.67 9.61
CA ILE A 234 -7.97 10.22 8.55
C ILE A 234 -8.73 11.21 7.67
N MET A 235 -9.98 10.90 7.34
CA MET A 235 -10.84 11.70 6.48
C MET A 235 -11.45 12.91 7.21
N GLY A 236 -11.29 13.01 8.53
CA GLY A 236 -11.90 14.05 9.35
C GLY A 236 -13.41 13.87 9.52
N HIS A 237 -13.93 12.67 9.24
CA HIS A 237 -15.31 12.32 9.56
C HIS A 237 -15.35 12.01 11.05
N THR A 238 -15.80 12.97 11.86
CA THR A 238 -16.07 12.70 13.27
C THR A 238 -17.32 11.84 13.34
N SER A 239 -17.23 10.63 13.90
CA SER A 239 -18.42 9.88 14.30
C SER A 239 -19.21 10.77 15.27
N GLN A 240 -20.40 11.22 14.87
CA GLN A 240 -21.36 11.83 15.79
C GLN A 240 -21.93 10.78 16.74
#